data_AF-A0A951WQ28-F1
#
_entry.id   AF-A0A951WQ28-F1
#
_cell.length_a   1.000
_cell.length_b   1.000
_cell.length_c   1.000
_cell.angle_alpha   90.00
_cell.angle_beta   90.00
_cell.angle_gamma   90.00
#
_symmetry.space_group_name_H-M   'P 1'
#
loop_
_entity.id
_entity.type
_entity.pdbx_description
1 polymer ?
#
loop_
_entity_poly.entity_id
_entity_poly.type
_entity_poly.pdbx_seq_one_letter_code
_entity_poly.pdbx_strand_id
1 'polypeptide(L)'
;MYNTRELRLNDEDDPMGWMTRMRTVLWSALIVVLVAGVLVAGAQEGDQAAAEPAFEVAVRADLELLAEEAYGAGIRPETWTGNTNLEAGNYLADLFYDNEQLADRIFGLGVRPDDWFGASSPTPSLIVRNIRHDLELIATEYYGSRTARPTEWFGAPAIVRCDRALQNIVLILDRDYNIQPATVEAVLDYCTVVKAEVEDRIFGELLQDTIATTFTPELIGSLRGDLERLADERLGLDTRPDGWIGNRVDGSPTFISDVFIDLDTLADNQLGLDIRPENWIGVISASPLVSYRSIRLDIETLADLTMGEGVRPHGWQGTNPVVRCDTTLQTLVTLLEARVGPVAQGIDATQPDNDVYCAQLAELAIQTAETEVQLEEITGEVDEELLFESQNAFSYLDVAALEYMGVMPFNTVFRPWFRNFQESNMMFVTGDDFAVFIDRRWTTMPEESFRLLPNLEGRRPRTFCDAAWCNGPQPTPTPTGSGPIIALFEAATPVATSEAVPIGPVPVNKTLVTWNNIRVTYIVDNPTTRAVQVALEICAEPAQITCEPVLNVYDGNAGIFKPIIQQFNGLNVFELSYGYQTNVIVEGATRYSRDIFISEPGLR
;
A
#
# COMPACT_ATOMS: atom_id res chain seq x y z
N MET A 1 64.54 27.52 -40.68
CA MET A 1 65.46 26.48 -40.17
C MET A 1 64.62 25.30 -39.74
N TYR A 2 64.59 24.25 -40.58
CA TYR A 2 63.91 23.00 -40.29
C TYR A 2 64.77 22.15 -39.36
N ASN A 3 64.17 21.54 -38.33
CA ASN A 3 64.81 20.51 -37.54
C ASN A 3 63.89 19.28 -37.47
N THR A 4 64.33 18.23 -38.14
CA THR A 4 63.70 16.91 -38.25
C THR A 4 64.04 16.05 -37.04
N ARG A 5 63.03 15.42 -36.42
CA ARG A 5 63.22 14.28 -35.52
C ARG A 5 62.48 13.07 -36.09
N GLU A 6 63.25 12.05 -36.41
CA GLU A 6 62.82 10.73 -36.86
C GLU A 6 62.05 10.00 -35.74
N LEU A 7 60.89 9.43 -36.09
CA LEU A 7 60.18 8.44 -35.30
C LEU A 7 60.41 7.07 -35.96
N ARG A 8 61.08 6.18 -35.24
CA ARG A 8 61.16 4.75 -35.58
C ARG A 8 59.86 4.08 -35.12
N LEU A 9 59.16 3.48 -36.08
CA LEU A 9 58.11 2.48 -35.87
C LEU A 9 58.78 1.11 -35.92
N ASN A 10 58.66 0.33 -34.85
CA ASN A 10 58.82 -1.12 -34.80
C ASN A 10 58.01 -1.65 -33.61
N ASP A 11 57.71 -2.94 -33.68
CA ASP A 11 56.96 -3.83 -32.78
C ASP A 11 55.45 -3.85 -33.07
N GLU A 12 55.02 -4.70 -34.00
CA GLU A 12 54.82 -6.17 -33.91
C GLU A 12 53.40 -6.50 -33.44
N ASP A 13 52.57 -6.78 -34.44
CA ASP A 13 51.22 -7.30 -34.35
C ASP A 13 51.21 -8.66 -33.63
N ASP A 14 50.57 -8.73 -32.46
CA ASP A 14 50.14 -9.99 -31.83
C ASP A 14 48.67 -10.30 -32.24
N PRO A 15 48.45 -11.13 -33.26
CA PRO A 15 47.12 -11.41 -33.80
C PRO A 15 46.23 -12.23 -32.85
N MET A 16 46.76 -12.79 -31.75
CA MET A 16 45.97 -13.55 -30.78
C MET A 16 45.24 -12.66 -29.76
N GLY A 17 45.80 -11.51 -29.39
CA GLY A 17 45.17 -10.60 -28.42
C GLY A 17 43.87 -9.96 -28.92
N TRP A 18 43.76 -9.75 -30.23
CA TRP A 18 42.59 -9.13 -30.85
C TRP A 18 41.35 -10.04 -30.84
N MET A 19 41.51 -11.34 -31.09
CA MET A 19 40.37 -12.28 -31.09
C MET A 19 39.81 -12.49 -29.68
N THR A 20 40.65 -12.42 -28.64
CA THR A 20 40.22 -12.56 -27.25
C THR A 20 39.46 -11.33 -26.78
N ARG A 21 39.93 -10.12 -27.12
CA ARG A 21 39.25 -8.85 -26.82
C ARG A 21 37.93 -8.70 -27.57
N MET A 22 37.87 -9.14 -28.83
CA MET A 22 36.65 -9.06 -29.63
C MET A 22 35.60 -10.07 -29.14
N ARG A 23 36.02 -11.24 -28.62
CA ARG A 23 35.11 -12.20 -27.98
C ARG A 23 34.53 -11.70 -26.67
N THR A 24 35.31 -11.06 -25.80
CA THR A 24 34.77 -10.49 -24.55
C THR A 24 33.79 -9.36 -24.83
N VAL A 25 34.11 -8.44 -25.76
CA VAL A 25 33.20 -7.34 -26.13
C VAL A 25 31.89 -7.86 -26.75
N LEU A 26 31.94 -8.89 -27.60
CA LEU A 26 30.74 -9.51 -28.19
C LEU A 26 29.88 -10.25 -27.16
N TRP A 27 30.49 -10.90 -26.16
CA TRP A 27 29.76 -11.55 -25.08
C TRP A 27 29.12 -10.54 -24.13
N SER A 28 29.82 -9.46 -23.77
CA SER A 28 29.26 -8.35 -22.98
C SER A 28 28.08 -7.68 -23.71
N ALA A 29 28.22 -7.42 -25.01
CA ALA A 29 27.15 -6.83 -25.81
C ALA A 29 25.93 -7.75 -25.95
N LEU A 30 26.13 -9.08 -26.05
CA LEU A 30 25.02 -10.04 -26.13
C LEU A 30 24.24 -10.12 -24.81
N ILE A 31 24.93 -10.04 -23.67
CA ILE A 31 24.30 -10.01 -22.33
C ILE A 31 23.50 -8.70 -22.16
N VAL A 32 24.06 -7.55 -22.55
CA VAL A 32 23.35 -6.26 -22.51
C VAL A 32 22.11 -6.26 -23.41
N VAL A 33 22.17 -6.85 -24.60
CA VAL A 33 21.02 -6.94 -25.52
C VAL A 33 19.94 -7.91 -25.01
N LEU A 34 20.33 -9.00 -24.34
CA LEU A 34 19.38 -9.94 -23.72
C LEU A 34 18.71 -9.36 -22.47
N VAL A 35 19.42 -8.57 -21.67
CA VAL A 35 18.86 -7.86 -20.50
C VAL A 35 17.97 -6.69 -20.94
N ALA A 36 18.40 -5.89 -21.93
CA ALA A 36 17.60 -4.79 -22.46
C ALA A 36 16.31 -5.26 -23.18
N GLY A 37 16.33 -6.44 -23.80
CA GLY A 37 15.16 -7.01 -24.47
C GLY A 37 14.03 -7.44 -23.52
N VAL A 38 14.35 -7.71 -22.24
CA VAL A 38 13.37 -8.08 -21.21
C VAL A 38 12.79 -6.82 -20.52
N LEU A 39 13.55 -5.73 -20.44
CA LEU A 39 13.15 -4.51 -19.71
C LEU A 39 12.20 -3.56 -20.47
N VAL A 40 12.13 -3.63 -21.81
CA VAL A 40 11.35 -2.66 -22.61
C VAL A 40 9.84 -2.99 -22.67
N ALA A 41 9.40 -4.13 -22.13
CA ALA A 41 8.00 -4.55 -22.18
C ALA A 41 7.19 -4.30 -20.87
N GLY A 42 7.76 -3.68 -19.84
CA GLY A 42 7.15 -3.62 -18.49
C GLY A 42 7.25 -2.28 -17.75
N ALA A 43 7.35 -1.14 -18.45
CA ALA A 43 7.39 0.17 -17.78
C ALA A 43 5.99 0.63 -17.31
N GLN A 44 5.35 -0.16 -16.43
CA GLN A 44 4.18 0.26 -15.67
C GLN A 44 3.91 -0.65 -14.44
N GLU A 45 4.94 -0.94 -13.63
CA GLU A 45 4.77 -1.57 -12.32
C GLU A 45 5.57 -0.77 -11.28
N GLY A 46 4.86 -0.04 -10.43
CA GLY A 46 5.42 0.71 -9.31
C GLY A 46 5.74 -0.22 -8.14
N ASP A 47 6.94 -0.04 -7.60
CA ASP A 47 7.32 -0.21 -6.18
C ASP A 47 7.46 -1.58 -5.51
N GLN A 48 7.42 -2.69 -6.25
CA GLN A 48 8.13 -3.93 -5.80
C GLN A 48 9.57 -4.05 -6.30
N ALA A 49 10.03 -3.09 -7.12
CA ALA A 49 11.33 -3.17 -7.79
C ALA A 49 12.51 -3.35 -6.83
N ALA A 50 12.49 -2.80 -5.61
CA ALA A 50 13.62 -2.91 -4.68
C ALA A 50 13.82 -4.30 -4.04
N ALA A 51 12.83 -5.20 -4.15
CA ALA A 51 12.91 -6.58 -3.64
C ALA A 51 13.25 -7.61 -4.72
N GLU A 52 13.39 -7.19 -5.99
CA GLU A 52 13.70 -8.10 -7.07
C GLU A 52 15.22 -8.26 -7.28
N PRO A 53 15.72 -9.49 -7.53
CA PRO A 53 17.12 -9.73 -7.90
C PRO A 53 17.61 -8.86 -9.06
N ALA A 54 16.71 -8.43 -9.95
CA ALA A 54 17.02 -7.52 -11.06
C ALA A 54 17.50 -6.15 -10.58
N PHE A 55 16.93 -5.62 -9.50
CA PHE A 55 17.32 -4.32 -8.95
C PHE A 55 18.68 -4.39 -8.27
N GLU A 56 18.95 -5.44 -7.49
CA GLU A 56 20.28 -5.69 -6.91
C GLU A 56 21.36 -5.77 -7.99
N VAL A 57 21.08 -6.49 -9.08
CA VAL A 57 21.99 -6.56 -10.24
C VAL A 57 22.20 -5.19 -10.87
N ALA A 58 21.15 -4.37 -11.00
CA ALA A 58 21.26 -3.02 -11.53
C ALA A 58 22.09 -2.10 -10.61
N VAL A 59 21.92 -2.18 -9.28
CA VAL A 59 22.76 -1.43 -8.32
C VAL A 59 24.22 -1.83 -8.46
N ARG A 60 24.52 -3.13 -8.51
CA ARG A 60 25.90 -3.61 -8.66
C ARG A 60 26.49 -3.19 -10.02
N ALA A 61 25.72 -3.26 -11.10
CA ALA A 61 26.19 -2.86 -12.42
C ALA A 61 26.52 -1.37 -12.48
N ASP A 62 25.66 -0.51 -11.94
CA ASP A 62 25.88 0.94 -11.88
C ASP A 62 27.08 1.28 -10.97
N LEU A 63 27.25 0.57 -9.85
CA LEU A 63 28.40 0.72 -8.96
C LEU A 63 29.71 0.40 -9.69
N GLU A 64 29.76 -0.72 -10.42
CA GLU A 64 30.95 -1.10 -11.18
C GLU A 64 31.23 -0.14 -12.33
N LEU A 65 30.20 0.32 -13.04
CA LEU A 65 30.31 1.32 -14.09
C LEU A 65 30.95 2.61 -13.54
N LEU A 66 30.41 3.15 -12.45
CA LEU A 66 30.94 4.37 -11.84
C LEU A 66 32.35 4.16 -11.27
N ALA A 67 32.64 2.97 -10.73
CA ALA A 67 33.99 2.62 -10.28
C ALA A 67 35.00 2.56 -11.44
N GLU A 68 34.62 2.05 -12.62
CA GLU A 68 35.49 2.10 -13.82
C GLU A 68 35.83 3.54 -14.21
N GLU A 69 34.89 4.46 -14.10
CA GLU A 69 35.13 5.86 -14.43
C GLU A 69 35.94 6.60 -13.35
N ALA A 70 35.64 6.35 -12.07
CA ALA A 70 36.27 7.04 -10.94
C ALA A 70 37.71 6.56 -10.64
N TYR A 71 37.99 5.27 -10.82
CA TYR A 71 39.31 4.67 -10.59
C TYR A 71 40.09 4.37 -11.87
N GLY A 72 39.41 4.19 -13.00
CA GLY A 72 39.96 3.72 -14.26
C GLY A 72 39.56 2.28 -14.58
N ALA A 73 39.49 1.97 -15.88
CA ALA A 73 39.05 0.67 -16.37
C ALA A 73 39.87 -0.49 -15.78
N GLY A 74 39.18 -1.43 -15.12
CA GLY A 74 39.79 -2.59 -14.45
C GLY A 74 40.67 -2.26 -13.24
N ILE A 75 40.69 -1.01 -12.78
CA ILE A 75 41.40 -0.59 -11.57
C ILE A 75 40.40 -0.57 -10.42
N ARG A 76 40.72 -1.26 -9.33
CA ARG A 76 39.94 -1.28 -8.09
C ARG A 76 40.88 -1.19 -6.88
N PRO A 77 40.40 -0.66 -5.74
CA PRO A 77 41.09 -0.84 -4.46
C PRO A 77 41.37 -2.32 -4.18
N GLU A 78 42.46 -2.62 -3.45
CA GLU A 78 42.82 -4.01 -3.09
C GLU A 78 41.71 -4.70 -2.27
N THR A 79 40.95 -3.92 -1.53
CA THR A 79 39.82 -4.36 -0.69
C THR A 79 38.48 -4.40 -1.42
N TRP A 80 38.42 -4.06 -2.71
CA TRP A 80 37.19 -4.15 -3.49
C TRP A 80 36.72 -5.60 -3.62
N THR A 81 35.50 -5.88 -3.21
CA THR A 81 35.00 -7.26 -3.16
C THR A 81 34.58 -7.75 -4.54
N GLY A 82 33.92 -6.89 -5.34
CA GLY A 82 33.40 -7.24 -6.66
C GLY A 82 32.44 -8.44 -6.65
N ASN A 83 31.77 -8.69 -5.52
CA ASN A 83 30.90 -9.85 -5.38
C ASN A 83 29.65 -9.73 -6.26
N THR A 84 29.51 -10.64 -7.22
CA THR A 84 28.39 -10.70 -8.18
C THR A 84 27.44 -11.87 -7.91
N ASN A 85 27.68 -12.67 -6.87
CA ASN A 85 26.83 -13.79 -6.50
C ASN A 85 25.74 -13.34 -5.53
N LEU A 86 24.52 -13.13 -6.02
CA LEU A 86 23.37 -12.72 -5.21
C LEU A 86 23.02 -13.73 -4.10
N GLU A 87 23.35 -15.02 -4.29
CA GLU A 87 23.10 -16.07 -3.30
C GLU A 87 24.13 -16.07 -2.16
N ALA A 88 25.19 -15.27 -2.26
CA ALA A 88 26.18 -15.18 -1.21
C ALA A 88 25.60 -14.47 0.01
N GLY A 89 25.64 -15.10 1.18
CA GLY A 89 25.11 -14.50 2.42
C GLY A 89 25.77 -13.17 2.84
N ASN A 90 26.91 -12.82 2.24
CA ASN A 90 27.59 -11.54 2.43
C ASN A 90 27.43 -10.57 1.24
N TYR A 91 26.61 -10.88 0.22
CA TYR A 91 26.46 -10.06 -0.99
C TYR A 91 26.13 -8.59 -0.68
N LEU A 92 25.15 -8.34 0.19
CA LEU A 92 24.76 -6.97 0.55
C LEU A 92 25.81 -6.22 1.36
N ALA A 93 26.51 -6.92 2.26
CA ALA A 93 27.60 -6.34 3.02
C ALA A 93 28.77 -5.95 2.10
N ASP A 94 29.09 -6.82 1.14
CA ASP A 94 30.10 -6.60 0.10
C ASP A 94 29.71 -5.43 -0.82
N LEU A 95 28.44 -5.37 -1.24
CA LEU A 95 27.90 -4.29 -2.08
C LEU A 95 27.96 -2.93 -1.35
N PHE A 96 27.55 -2.88 -0.08
CA PHE A 96 27.67 -1.69 0.76
C PHE A 96 29.12 -1.26 0.93
N TYR A 97 30.02 -2.20 1.24
CA TYR A 97 31.43 -1.90 1.45
C TYR A 97 32.11 -1.34 0.20
N ASP A 98 31.78 -1.87 -0.97
CA ASP A 98 32.26 -1.33 -2.25
C ASP A 98 31.67 0.08 -2.53
N ASN A 99 30.39 0.31 -2.20
CA ASN A 99 29.78 1.64 -2.28
C ASN A 99 30.48 2.67 -1.39
N GLU A 100 30.83 2.31 -0.15
CA GLU A 100 31.57 3.16 0.78
C GLU A 100 32.99 3.49 0.27
N GLN A 101 33.69 2.53 -0.34
CA GLN A 101 35.00 2.78 -0.94
C GLN A 101 34.90 3.76 -2.11
N LEU A 102 33.86 3.62 -2.94
CA LEU A 102 33.60 4.55 -4.03
C LEU A 102 33.25 5.95 -3.51
N ALA A 103 32.46 6.04 -2.45
CA ALA A 103 32.16 7.30 -1.78
C ALA A 103 33.43 7.99 -1.26
N ASP A 104 34.34 7.23 -0.62
CA ASP A 104 35.65 7.74 -0.19
C ASP A 104 36.49 8.30 -1.34
N ARG A 105 36.35 7.74 -2.54
CA ARG A 105 37.03 8.22 -3.75
C ARG A 105 36.46 9.54 -4.27
N ILE A 106 35.14 9.71 -4.18
CA ILE A 106 34.43 10.86 -4.75
C ILE A 106 34.34 12.03 -3.76
N PHE A 107 33.86 11.78 -2.54
CA PHE A 107 33.68 12.81 -1.52
C PHE A 107 34.93 13.00 -0.63
N GLY A 108 35.76 11.97 -0.52
CA GLY A 108 36.92 11.94 0.38
C GLY A 108 36.74 10.95 1.54
N LEU A 109 37.86 10.54 2.13
CA LEU A 109 37.90 9.52 3.19
C LEU A 109 37.01 9.91 4.39
N GLY A 110 35.98 9.10 4.63
CA GLY A 110 35.03 9.29 5.73
C GLY A 110 34.14 10.53 5.62
N VAL A 111 34.12 11.17 4.46
CA VAL A 111 33.23 12.31 4.18
C VAL A 111 31.98 11.79 3.48
N ARG A 112 30.82 12.09 4.03
CA ARG A 112 29.51 11.74 3.46
C ARG A 112 28.61 12.99 3.44
N PRO A 113 27.73 13.12 2.45
CA PRO A 113 26.74 14.19 2.45
C PRO A 113 25.69 13.97 3.56
N ASP A 114 24.95 15.03 3.91
CA ASP A 114 23.98 15.01 5.02
C ASP A 114 22.82 14.02 4.79
N ASP A 115 22.51 13.72 3.53
CA ASP A 115 21.47 12.78 3.11
C ASP A 115 21.97 11.34 2.94
N TRP A 116 23.22 11.02 3.31
CA TRP A 116 23.74 9.65 3.23
C TRP A 116 23.03 8.68 4.18
N PHE A 117 22.45 7.60 3.66
CA PHE A 117 21.69 6.66 4.49
C PHE A 117 22.56 5.57 5.10
N GLY A 118 23.54 5.07 4.34
CA GLY A 118 24.33 3.89 4.66
C GLY A 118 23.50 2.61 4.80
N ALA A 119 24.14 1.51 5.23
CA ALA A 119 23.50 0.22 5.47
C ALA A 119 22.76 0.14 6.81
N SER A 120 21.87 1.10 7.07
CA SER A 120 21.19 1.29 8.34
C SER A 120 19.76 0.70 8.36
N SER A 121 19.57 -0.52 7.87
CA SER A 121 18.27 -1.20 7.92
C SER A 121 18.43 -2.69 8.20
N PRO A 122 17.48 -3.36 8.88
CA PRO A 122 17.59 -4.79 9.14
C PRO A 122 17.00 -5.65 8.01
N THR A 123 16.40 -5.05 6.97
CA THR A 123 15.81 -5.77 5.83
C THR A 123 16.69 -5.69 4.58
N PRO A 124 16.92 -6.82 3.87
CA PRO A 124 17.69 -6.84 2.62
C PRO A 124 17.25 -5.81 1.58
N SER A 125 15.96 -5.75 1.26
CA SER A 125 15.39 -4.82 0.26
C SER A 125 15.63 -3.35 0.62
N LEU A 126 15.45 -3.00 1.89
CA LEU A 126 15.72 -1.65 2.40
C LEU A 126 17.21 -1.30 2.41
N ILE A 127 18.09 -2.28 2.70
CA ILE A 127 19.54 -2.10 2.56
C ILE A 127 19.89 -1.79 1.10
N VAL A 128 19.36 -2.54 0.14
CA VAL A 128 19.63 -2.32 -1.29
C VAL A 128 19.09 -0.96 -1.74
N ARG A 129 17.87 -0.58 -1.31
CA ARG A 129 17.30 0.75 -1.55
C ARG A 129 18.19 1.86 -1.00
N ASN A 130 18.70 1.72 0.21
CA ASN A 130 19.59 2.73 0.81
C ASN A 130 20.93 2.81 0.06
N ILE A 131 21.54 1.67 -0.29
CA ILE A 131 22.75 1.65 -1.13
C ILE A 131 22.49 2.32 -2.47
N ARG A 132 21.33 2.06 -3.09
CA ARG A 132 20.93 2.70 -4.35
C ARG A 132 20.81 4.22 -4.20
N HIS A 133 20.15 4.69 -3.15
CA HIS A 133 20.05 6.11 -2.84
C HIS A 133 21.44 6.75 -2.77
N ASP A 134 22.31 6.16 -1.97
CA ASP A 134 23.67 6.64 -1.77
C ASP A 134 24.49 6.64 -3.06
N LEU A 135 24.37 5.59 -3.88
CA LEU A 135 25.00 5.49 -5.19
C LEU A 135 24.49 6.57 -6.16
N GLU A 136 23.21 6.94 -6.09
CA GLU A 136 22.63 8.04 -6.85
C GLU A 136 23.21 9.40 -6.45
N LEU A 137 23.57 9.59 -5.18
CA LEU A 137 24.29 10.77 -4.69
C LEU A 137 25.73 10.80 -5.22
N ILE A 138 26.47 9.68 -5.11
CA ILE A 138 27.84 9.57 -5.66
C ILE A 138 27.82 9.92 -7.16
N ALA A 139 26.88 9.34 -7.91
CA ALA A 139 26.77 9.59 -9.35
C ALA A 139 26.44 11.06 -9.64
N THR A 140 25.57 11.68 -8.85
CA THR A 140 25.22 13.10 -9.05
C THR A 140 26.42 14.01 -8.80
N GLU A 141 27.22 13.74 -7.78
CA GLU A 141 28.47 14.47 -7.52
C GLU A 141 29.49 14.25 -8.65
N TYR A 142 29.72 13.00 -9.07
CA TYR A 142 30.73 12.69 -10.07
C TYR A 142 30.40 13.26 -11.47
N TYR A 143 29.16 13.08 -11.93
CA TYR A 143 28.72 13.57 -13.25
C TYR A 143 28.27 15.04 -13.23
N GLY A 144 28.12 15.63 -12.05
CA GLY A 144 27.63 17.00 -11.83
C GLY A 144 26.14 17.23 -12.08
N SER A 145 25.44 16.29 -12.73
CA SER A 145 23.98 16.34 -12.89
C SER A 145 23.40 14.97 -13.29
N ARG A 146 22.08 14.82 -13.09
CA ARG A 146 21.32 13.62 -13.50
C ARG A 146 21.34 13.40 -15.02
N THR A 147 21.27 14.47 -15.80
CA THR A 147 21.24 14.41 -17.27
C THR A 147 22.60 14.13 -17.90
N ALA A 148 23.68 14.18 -17.11
CA ALA A 148 25.03 13.95 -17.58
C ALA A 148 25.49 12.48 -17.44
N ARG A 149 24.63 11.60 -16.92
CA ARG A 149 24.94 10.18 -16.72
C ARG A 149 25.04 9.43 -18.06
N PRO A 150 25.90 8.40 -18.15
CA PRO A 150 26.05 7.59 -19.36
C PRO A 150 24.77 6.82 -19.67
N THR A 151 24.62 6.41 -20.92
CA THR A 151 23.45 5.65 -21.40
C THR A 151 23.32 4.27 -20.78
N GLU A 152 24.43 3.74 -20.29
CA GLU A 152 24.57 2.45 -19.62
C GLU A 152 24.13 2.51 -18.15
N TRP A 153 23.89 3.70 -17.60
CA TRP A 153 23.39 3.89 -16.25
C TRP A 153 21.94 3.39 -16.16
N PHE A 154 21.70 2.32 -15.40
CA PHE A 154 20.36 1.77 -15.21
C PHE A 154 19.45 2.73 -14.45
N GLY A 155 19.97 3.38 -13.41
CA GLY A 155 19.17 4.27 -12.58
C GLY A 155 18.28 3.55 -11.57
N ALA A 156 17.45 4.34 -10.91
CA ALA A 156 16.37 3.87 -10.05
C ALA A 156 15.15 4.80 -10.23
N PRO A 157 13.96 4.36 -9.80
CA PRO A 157 12.79 5.22 -9.71
C PRO A 157 13.12 6.52 -8.98
N ALA A 158 12.45 7.60 -9.38
CA ALA A 158 12.80 8.94 -8.94
C ALA A 158 12.69 9.12 -7.41
N ILE A 159 11.82 8.33 -6.76
CA ILE A 159 11.58 8.32 -5.31
C ILE A 159 12.78 7.84 -4.50
N VAL A 160 13.62 6.96 -5.05
CA VAL A 160 14.81 6.40 -4.36
C VAL A 160 15.90 7.47 -4.13
N ARG A 161 15.72 8.68 -4.65
CA ARG A 161 16.64 9.82 -4.47
C ARG A 161 16.12 10.85 -3.47
N CYS A 162 14.93 10.62 -2.92
CA CYS A 162 14.33 11.51 -1.94
C CYS A 162 14.76 11.11 -0.54
N ASP A 163 14.48 11.96 0.44
CA ASP A 163 14.77 11.64 1.83
C ASP A 163 14.05 10.35 2.29
N ARG A 164 14.63 9.70 3.29
CA ARG A 164 14.19 8.39 3.76
C ARG A 164 12.77 8.42 4.32
N ALA A 165 12.37 9.53 4.92
CA ALA A 165 11.02 9.67 5.46
C ALA A 165 10.00 9.71 4.32
N LEU A 166 10.27 10.45 3.23
CA LEU A 166 9.41 10.47 2.04
C LEU A 166 9.34 9.10 1.36
N GLN A 167 10.47 8.40 1.23
CA GLN A 167 10.49 7.04 0.70
C GLN A 167 9.59 6.10 1.52
N ASN A 168 9.67 6.18 2.86
CA ASN A 168 8.84 5.37 3.75
C ASN A 168 7.36 5.77 3.71
N ILE A 169 7.05 7.06 3.57
CA ILE A 169 5.66 7.52 3.38
C ILE A 169 5.07 6.90 2.11
N VAL A 170 5.77 7.00 0.98
CA VAL A 170 5.29 6.45 -0.30
C VAL A 170 5.13 4.94 -0.20
N LEU A 171 6.09 4.24 0.42
CA LEU A 171 6.00 2.80 0.64
C LEU A 171 4.78 2.40 1.48
N ILE A 172 4.51 3.11 2.57
CA ILE A 172 3.32 2.86 3.41
C ILE A 172 2.03 3.15 2.62
N LEU A 173 1.99 4.25 1.87
CA LEU A 173 0.83 4.64 1.07
C LEU A 173 0.51 3.60 -0.01
N ASP A 174 1.52 3.13 -0.73
CA ASP A 174 1.35 2.12 -1.75
C ASP A 174 0.91 0.79 -1.13
N ARG A 175 1.62 0.31 -0.13
CA ARG A 175 1.35 -0.98 0.51
C ARG A 175 0.00 -1.02 1.24
N ASP A 176 -0.27 -0.06 2.11
CA ASP A 176 -1.41 -0.13 3.04
C ASP A 176 -2.69 0.47 2.47
N TYR A 177 -2.55 1.38 1.50
CA TYR A 177 -3.65 2.14 0.93
C TYR A 177 -3.77 2.02 -0.59
N ASN A 178 -2.81 1.37 -1.27
CA ASN A 178 -2.76 1.29 -2.72
C ASN A 178 -2.82 2.68 -3.37
N ILE A 179 -2.08 3.62 -2.77
CA ILE A 179 -1.94 5.01 -3.23
C ILE A 179 -0.51 5.21 -3.72
N GLN A 180 -0.38 5.45 -5.02
CA GLN A 180 0.89 5.82 -5.65
C GLN A 180 0.90 7.30 -6.02
N PRO A 181 2.05 7.99 -5.93
CA PRO A 181 2.20 9.33 -6.48
C PRO A 181 1.89 9.35 -7.98
N ALA A 182 1.11 10.34 -8.42
CA ALA A 182 0.81 10.60 -9.82
C ALA A 182 1.86 11.53 -10.48
N THR A 183 2.76 12.10 -9.69
CA THR A 183 3.85 12.96 -10.16
C THR A 183 4.76 12.22 -11.13
N VAL A 184 4.98 12.82 -12.30
CA VAL A 184 5.84 12.24 -13.34
C VAL A 184 7.31 12.35 -12.93
N GLU A 185 8.07 11.26 -13.08
CA GLU A 185 9.48 11.20 -12.65
C GLU A 185 10.42 12.25 -13.29
N ALA A 186 10.04 12.78 -14.45
CA ALA A 186 10.80 13.79 -15.18
C ALA A 186 10.62 15.22 -14.64
N VAL A 187 9.76 15.42 -13.64
CA VAL A 187 9.52 16.74 -13.03
C VAL A 187 10.80 17.25 -12.36
N LEU A 188 11.11 18.53 -12.61
CA LEU A 188 12.17 19.22 -11.90
C LEU A 188 11.79 19.30 -10.42
N ASP A 189 12.72 18.95 -9.55
CA ASP A 189 12.47 18.85 -8.11
C ASP A 189 11.35 17.86 -7.74
N TYR A 190 11.44 16.66 -8.32
CA TYR A 190 10.52 15.55 -8.08
C TYR A 190 10.17 15.33 -6.60
N CYS A 191 11.16 15.37 -5.69
CA CYS A 191 10.94 15.07 -4.27
C CYS A 191 10.04 16.10 -3.59
N THR A 192 10.24 17.39 -3.86
CA THR A 192 9.37 18.45 -3.34
C THR A 192 7.94 18.32 -3.87
N VAL A 193 7.78 18.00 -5.16
CA VAL A 193 6.44 17.85 -5.76
C VAL A 193 5.72 16.62 -5.21
N VAL A 194 6.42 15.49 -5.07
CA VAL A 194 5.85 14.26 -4.49
C VAL A 194 5.52 14.47 -3.02
N LYS A 195 6.39 15.12 -2.24
CA LYS A 195 6.11 15.52 -0.85
C LYS A 195 4.78 16.27 -0.75
N ALA A 196 4.60 17.32 -1.57
CA ALA A 196 3.36 18.08 -1.58
C ALA A 196 2.14 17.22 -1.98
N GLU A 197 2.30 16.34 -2.97
CA GLU A 197 1.23 15.43 -3.40
C GLU A 197 0.82 14.45 -2.28
N VAL A 198 1.79 13.78 -1.64
CA VAL A 198 1.49 12.77 -0.61
C VAL A 198 0.93 13.42 0.64
N GLU A 199 1.39 14.61 1.01
CA GLU A 199 0.81 15.37 2.12
C GLU A 199 -0.65 15.71 1.83
N ASP A 200 -0.97 16.23 0.65
CA ASP A 200 -2.35 16.55 0.28
C ASP A 200 -3.25 15.31 0.27
N ARG A 201 -2.77 14.16 -0.22
CA ARG A 201 -3.52 12.89 -0.19
C ARG A 201 -3.74 12.36 1.23
N ILE A 202 -2.71 12.35 2.06
CA ILE A 202 -2.81 11.87 3.45
C ILE A 202 -3.84 12.71 4.21
N PHE A 203 -3.76 14.04 4.12
CA PHE A 203 -4.64 14.92 4.89
C PHE A 203 -6.00 15.18 4.23
N GLY A 204 -6.08 15.10 2.91
CA GLY A 204 -7.31 15.29 2.14
C GLY A 204 -8.18 14.04 2.05
N GLU A 205 -7.56 12.85 1.96
CA GLU A 205 -8.26 11.59 1.70
C GLU A 205 -8.23 10.63 2.90
N LEU A 206 -7.05 10.36 3.47
CA LEU A 206 -6.89 9.29 4.45
C LEU A 206 -7.26 9.67 5.87
N LEU A 207 -6.84 10.86 6.31
CA LEU A 207 -6.99 11.31 7.69
C LEU A 207 -8.12 12.32 7.87
N GLN A 208 -8.99 12.50 6.88
CA GLN A 208 -10.03 13.54 6.89
C GLN A 208 -10.90 13.50 8.17
N ASP A 209 -11.28 12.31 8.63
CA ASP A 209 -12.08 12.13 9.86
C ASP A 209 -11.28 12.39 11.15
N THR A 210 -10.03 11.95 11.19
CA THR A 210 -9.09 12.24 12.29
C THR A 210 -8.85 13.74 12.40
N ILE A 211 -8.70 14.42 11.26
CA ILE A 211 -8.49 15.86 11.17
C ILE A 211 -9.75 16.63 11.54
N ALA A 212 -10.93 16.22 11.07
CA ALA A 212 -12.19 16.87 11.43
C ALA A 212 -12.44 16.88 12.95
N THR A 213 -11.84 15.92 13.68
CA THR A 213 -11.95 15.81 15.13
C THR A 213 -10.80 16.47 15.90
N THR A 214 -9.62 16.63 15.29
CA THR A 214 -8.44 17.23 15.96
C THR A 214 -8.11 18.65 15.51
N PHE A 215 -8.42 19.05 14.28
CA PHE A 215 -8.16 20.37 13.73
C PHE A 215 -9.30 21.34 14.08
N THR A 216 -9.17 22.01 15.22
CA THR A 216 -10.17 22.95 15.72
C THR A 216 -9.85 24.39 15.31
N PRO A 217 -10.83 25.30 15.27
CA PRO A 217 -10.58 26.74 15.13
C PRO A 217 -9.58 27.28 16.17
N GLU A 218 -9.47 26.64 17.34
CA GLU A 218 -8.53 27.02 18.40
C GLU A 218 -7.07 26.78 17.98
N LEU A 219 -6.78 25.72 17.21
CA LEU A 219 -5.45 25.48 16.66
C LEU A 219 -5.04 26.61 15.71
N ILE A 220 -5.90 27.00 14.77
CA ILE A 220 -5.63 28.12 13.87
C ILE A 220 -5.47 29.44 14.67
N GLY A 221 -6.35 29.69 15.63
CA GLY A 221 -6.27 30.86 16.51
C GLY A 221 -4.96 30.93 17.29
N SER A 222 -4.38 29.77 17.64
CA SER A 222 -3.11 29.71 18.36
C SER A 222 -1.91 30.14 17.51
N LEU A 223 -1.93 29.95 16.18
CA LEU A 223 -0.89 30.51 15.29
C LEU A 223 -0.87 32.04 15.39
N ARG A 224 -2.05 32.65 15.25
CA ARG A 224 -2.18 34.10 15.36
C ARG A 224 -1.74 34.58 16.75
N GLY A 225 -2.18 33.90 17.81
CA GLY A 225 -1.78 34.23 19.17
C GLY A 225 -0.27 34.22 19.37
N ASP A 226 0.40 33.19 18.87
CA ASP A 226 1.86 33.04 18.99
C ASP A 226 2.62 34.04 18.11
N LEU A 227 2.16 34.29 16.88
CA LEU A 227 2.72 35.33 16.02
C LEU A 227 2.62 36.73 16.64
N GLU A 228 1.47 37.07 17.24
CA GLU A 228 1.28 38.35 17.93
C GLU A 228 2.18 38.46 19.16
N ARG A 229 2.34 37.38 19.94
CA ARG A 229 3.26 37.33 21.09
C ARG A 229 4.71 37.49 20.66
N LEU A 230 5.12 36.83 19.58
CA LEU A 230 6.46 36.98 19.01
C LEU A 230 6.69 38.43 18.58
N ALA A 231 5.73 39.04 17.88
CA ALA A 231 5.81 40.45 17.51
C ALA A 231 5.91 41.37 18.74
N ASP A 232 5.11 41.15 19.79
CA ASP A 232 5.15 41.94 21.02
C ASP A 232 6.52 41.85 21.73
N GLU A 233 7.11 40.65 21.78
CA GLU A 233 8.43 40.46 22.40
C GLU A 233 9.55 41.12 21.58
N ARG A 234 9.46 41.08 20.24
CA ARG A 234 10.49 41.62 19.35
C ARG A 234 10.39 43.13 19.10
N LEU A 235 9.17 43.67 19.05
CA LEU A 235 8.91 45.05 18.65
C LEU A 235 8.40 45.92 19.80
N GLY A 236 7.97 45.30 20.90
CA GLY A 236 7.24 45.95 21.98
C GLY A 236 5.73 45.77 21.83
N LEU A 237 5.03 45.87 22.98
CA LEU A 237 3.59 45.67 23.08
C LEU A 237 2.82 46.54 22.07
N ASP A 238 1.91 45.92 21.32
CA ASP A 238 1.05 46.56 20.31
C ASP A 238 1.82 47.32 19.20
N THR A 239 3.12 47.06 19.04
CA THR A 239 3.92 47.62 17.95
C THR A 239 4.01 46.60 16.83
N ARG A 240 3.63 47.00 15.62
CA ARG A 240 3.62 46.12 14.43
C ARG A 240 4.36 46.76 13.27
N PRO A 241 4.96 45.95 12.38
CA PRO A 241 5.57 46.47 11.17
C PRO A 241 4.51 47.08 10.23
N ASP A 242 4.97 47.92 9.31
CA ASP A 242 4.13 48.43 8.23
C ASP A 242 3.60 47.26 7.38
N GLY A 243 2.30 47.29 7.05
CA GLY A 243 1.65 46.23 6.27
C GLY A 243 0.99 45.12 7.10
N TRP A 244 1.12 45.14 8.43
CA TRP A 244 0.45 44.19 9.32
C TRP A 244 -1.07 44.25 9.20
N ILE A 245 -1.69 43.12 8.86
CA ILE A 245 -3.13 42.95 8.71
C ILE A 245 -3.78 42.76 10.08
N GLY A 246 -3.23 41.86 10.91
CA GLY A 246 -3.72 41.61 12.26
C GLY A 246 -5.13 41.01 12.32
N ASN A 247 -5.48 40.14 11.36
CA ASN A 247 -6.80 39.49 11.35
C ASN A 247 -6.98 38.57 12.57
N ARG A 248 -8.02 38.84 13.37
CA ARG A 248 -8.40 38.07 14.58
C ARG A 248 -9.83 37.52 14.51
N VAL A 249 -10.45 37.51 13.33
CA VAL A 249 -11.84 37.08 13.15
C VAL A 249 -11.90 35.57 12.94
N ASP A 250 -12.44 34.86 13.94
CA ASP A 250 -12.69 33.42 13.85
C ASP A 250 -13.57 33.08 12.63
N GLY A 251 -13.14 32.10 11.83
CA GLY A 251 -13.86 31.67 10.63
C GLY A 251 -13.72 32.58 9.41
N SER A 252 -12.83 33.59 9.44
CA SER A 252 -12.51 34.37 8.24
C SER A 252 -11.95 33.46 7.13
N PRO A 253 -12.45 33.53 5.89
CA PRO A 253 -11.93 32.72 4.78
C PRO A 253 -10.48 33.07 4.42
N THR A 254 -10.01 34.26 4.82
CA THR A 254 -8.63 34.72 4.59
C THR A 254 -7.71 34.50 5.79
N PHE A 255 -8.20 33.96 6.92
CA PHE A 255 -7.45 33.97 8.18
C PHE A 255 -6.04 33.40 8.06
N ILE A 256 -5.89 32.22 7.46
CA ILE A 256 -4.59 31.55 7.25
C ILE A 256 -3.68 32.39 6.36
N SER A 257 -4.21 32.92 5.26
CA SER A 257 -3.45 33.79 4.35
C SER A 257 -3.00 35.08 5.03
N ASP A 258 -3.83 35.66 5.89
CA ASP A 258 -3.51 36.89 6.61
C ASP A 258 -2.44 36.64 7.68
N VAL A 259 -2.49 35.49 8.38
CA VAL A 259 -1.43 35.07 9.32
C VAL A 259 -0.12 34.85 8.59
N PHE A 260 -0.15 34.19 7.43
CA PHE A 260 1.03 33.95 6.60
C PHE A 260 1.69 35.26 6.13
N ILE A 261 0.89 36.21 5.61
CA ILE A 261 1.41 37.52 5.19
C ILE A 261 2.01 38.29 6.36
N ASP A 262 1.38 38.26 7.53
CA ASP A 262 1.89 38.90 8.74
C ASP A 262 3.20 38.25 9.22
N LEU A 263 3.31 36.92 9.12
CA LEU A 263 4.52 36.18 9.44
C LEU A 263 5.69 36.59 8.52
N ASP A 264 5.46 36.64 7.21
CA ASP A 264 6.46 37.11 6.24
C ASP A 264 6.86 38.57 6.52
N THR A 265 5.88 39.43 6.83
CA THR A 265 6.12 40.83 7.19
C THR A 265 6.97 40.95 8.47
N LEU A 266 6.75 40.09 9.46
CA LEU A 266 7.59 40.03 10.66
C LEU A 266 9.00 39.56 10.33
N ALA A 267 9.14 38.52 9.51
CA ALA A 267 10.44 37.99 9.09
C ALA A 267 11.26 39.06 8.35
N ASP A 268 10.66 39.76 7.38
CA ASP A 268 11.30 40.86 6.67
C ASP A 268 11.75 41.99 7.61
N ASN A 269 10.95 42.29 8.62
CA ASN A 269 11.28 43.31 9.60
C ASN A 269 12.45 42.89 10.51
N GLN A 270 12.50 41.63 10.94
CA GLN A 270 13.49 41.12 11.90
C GLN A 270 14.81 40.71 11.25
N LEU A 271 14.75 40.12 10.06
CA LEU A 271 15.89 39.51 9.38
C LEU A 271 16.37 40.34 8.19
N GLY A 272 15.51 41.18 7.63
CA GLY A 272 15.73 41.91 6.38
C GLY A 272 14.88 41.33 5.24
N LEU A 273 14.66 42.15 4.20
CA LEU A 273 13.86 41.78 3.04
C LEU A 273 14.35 40.47 2.41
N ASP A 274 13.43 39.52 2.24
CA ASP A 274 13.67 38.21 1.62
C ASP A 274 14.74 37.36 2.33
N ILE A 275 15.11 37.69 3.55
CA ILE A 275 15.96 36.85 4.40
C ILE A 275 15.06 35.96 5.23
N ARG A 276 15.28 34.65 5.17
CA ARG A 276 14.48 33.65 5.89
C ARG A 276 15.37 32.71 6.70
N PRO A 277 14.85 32.15 7.81
CA PRO A 277 15.52 31.06 8.52
C PRO A 277 15.80 29.86 7.61
N GLU A 278 16.73 29.02 8.03
CA GLU A 278 16.90 27.69 7.45
C GLU A 278 15.61 26.87 7.65
N ASN A 279 15.27 26.02 6.69
CA ASN A 279 14.05 25.22 6.66
C ASN A 279 12.72 26.02 6.64
N TRP A 280 12.77 27.32 6.34
CA TRP A 280 11.57 28.11 6.08
C TRP A 280 10.79 27.59 4.86
N ILE A 281 9.51 27.28 5.05
CA ILE A 281 8.66 26.73 3.99
C ILE A 281 8.14 27.86 3.10
N GLY A 282 7.58 28.92 3.68
CA GLY A 282 7.19 30.12 2.93
C GLY A 282 6.07 29.90 1.91
N VAL A 283 5.26 28.86 2.08
CA VAL A 283 4.10 28.58 1.21
C VAL A 283 2.91 28.06 2.01
N ILE A 284 1.71 28.28 1.49
CA ILE A 284 0.45 27.74 2.01
C ILE A 284 -0.17 26.76 1.01
N SER A 285 -0.84 25.73 1.51
CA SER A 285 -1.52 24.70 0.73
C SER A 285 -3.04 24.91 0.71
N ALA A 286 -3.72 24.28 -0.25
CA ALA A 286 -5.18 24.22 -0.26
C ALA A 286 -5.74 23.50 0.99
N SER A 287 -4.97 22.56 1.56
CA SER A 287 -5.30 21.91 2.82
C SER A 287 -5.03 22.85 4.01
N PRO A 288 -6.04 23.21 4.81
CA PRO A 288 -5.86 24.07 5.98
C PRO A 288 -4.90 23.50 7.02
N LEU A 289 -4.86 22.17 7.16
CA LEU A 289 -3.96 21.51 8.12
C LEU A 289 -2.51 21.57 7.65
N VAL A 290 -2.25 21.31 6.37
CA VAL A 290 -0.89 21.44 5.80
C VAL A 290 -0.43 22.88 5.98
N SER A 291 -1.27 23.86 5.64
CA SER A 291 -0.97 25.28 5.86
C SER A 291 -0.71 25.61 7.34
N TYR A 292 -1.50 25.06 8.26
CA TYR A 292 -1.28 25.25 9.69
C TYR A 292 0.11 24.74 10.12
N ARG A 293 0.49 23.55 9.66
CA ARG A 293 1.77 22.92 10.00
C ARG A 293 2.96 23.69 9.42
N SER A 294 2.84 24.15 8.17
CA SER A 294 3.87 24.98 7.53
C SER A 294 4.06 26.31 8.27
N ILE A 295 2.96 27.04 8.52
CA ILE A 295 3.02 28.32 9.24
C ILE A 295 3.52 28.12 10.67
N ARG A 296 3.14 27.01 11.32
CA ARG A 296 3.64 26.69 12.67
C ARG A 296 5.15 26.53 12.65
N LEU A 297 5.70 25.74 11.73
CA LEU A 297 7.14 25.53 11.61
C LEU A 297 7.86 26.87 11.37
N ASP A 298 7.36 27.67 10.44
CA ASP A 298 7.93 28.99 10.12
C ASP A 298 7.91 29.94 11.33
N ILE A 299 6.84 29.94 12.14
CA ILE A 299 6.79 30.71 13.40
C ILE A 299 7.84 30.21 14.40
N GLU A 300 8.00 28.89 14.55
CA GLU A 300 8.96 28.30 15.48
C GLU A 300 10.41 28.62 15.07
N THR A 301 10.76 28.48 13.78
CA THR A 301 12.11 28.78 13.28
C THR A 301 12.44 30.28 13.35
N LEU A 302 11.46 31.16 13.11
CA LEU A 302 11.64 32.59 13.34
C LEU A 302 11.85 32.91 14.82
N ALA A 303 11.12 32.26 15.71
CA ALA A 303 11.30 32.43 17.15
C ALA A 303 12.69 31.96 17.59
N ASP A 304 13.16 30.80 17.14
CA ASP A 304 14.49 30.28 17.45
C ASP A 304 15.59 31.23 16.94
N LEU A 305 15.48 31.74 15.72
CA LEU A 305 16.48 32.65 15.15
C LEU A 305 16.49 34.03 15.84
N THR A 306 15.33 34.55 16.26
CA THR A 306 15.23 35.92 16.80
C THR A 306 15.33 36.00 18.32
N MET A 307 14.92 34.95 19.03
CA MET A 307 14.90 34.89 20.50
C MET A 307 15.93 33.92 21.09
N GLY A 308 16.47 33.01 20.29
CA GLY A 308 17.31 31.91 20.71
C GLY A 308 16.53 30.60 20.76
N GLU A 309 17.26 29.50 20.53
CA GLU A 309 16.69 28.17 20.45
C GLU A 309 15.98 27.76 21.74
N GLY A 310 14.75 27.24 21.61
CA GLY A 310 13.91 26.81 22.74
C GLY A 310 13.39 27.96 23.62
N VAL A 311 13.69 29.22 23.29
CA VAL A 311 13.19 30.39 24.01
C VAL A 311 11.86 30.83 23.38
N ARG A 312 10.81 30.94 24.20
CA ARG A 312 9.47 31.32 23.73
C ARG A 312 8.86 32.45 24.59
N PRO A 313 8.05 33.34 23.99
CA PRO A 313 7.27 34.33 24.73
C PRO A 313 6.36 33.72 25.79
N HIS A 314 5.98 34.50 26.80
CA HIS A 314 5.02 34.06 27.79
C HIS A 314 3.65 33.75 27.17
N GLY A 315 3.06 32.60 27.52
CA GLY A 315 1.77 32.17 26.99
C GLY A 315 1.84 31.56 25.59
N TRP A 316 3.03 31.17 25.12
CA TRP A 316 3.22 30.41 23.88
C TRP A 316 2.35 29.14 23.88
N GLN A 317 1.60 28.94 22.80
CA GLN A 317 0.65 27.84 22.66
C GLN A 317 1.20 26.67 21.83
N GLY A 318 2.33 26.85 21.14
CA GLY A 318 3.06 25.76 20.49
C GLY A 318 3.59 24.75 21.51
N THR A 319 2.79 23.73 21.82
CA THR A 319 3.13 22.72 22.84
C THR A 319 3.57 21.38 22.29
N ASN A 320 3.27 21.08 21.01
CA ASN A 320 3.69 19.82 20.41
C ASN A 320 5.09 19.99 19.78
N PRO A 321 6.16 19.41 20.34
CA PRO A 321 7.51 19.57 19.81
C PRO A 321 7.68 19.00 18.39
N VAL A 322 6.84 18.07 17.95
CA VAL A 322 6.86 17.50 16.59
C VAL A 322 6.70 18.59 15.53
N VAL A 323 5.95 19.66 15.81
CA VAL A 323 5.71 20.76 14.84
C VAL A 323 6.94 21.60 14.53
N ARG A 324 8.05 21.39 15.25
CA ARG A 324 9.34 22.04 15.00
C ARG A 324 10.20 21.29 13.98
N CYS A 325 9.83 20.06 13.65
CA CYS A 325 10.55 19.27 12.66
C CYS A 325 10.04 19.54 11.24
N ASP A 326 10.78 19.08 10.23
CA ASP A 326 10.32 19.17 8.83
C ASP A 326 8.93 18.51 8.63
N THR A 327 8.14 19.03 7.68
CA THR A 327 6.79 18.55 7.45
C THR A 327 6.74 17.12 6.93
N THR A 328 7.76 16.62 6.23
CA THR A 328 7.84 15.21 5.84
C THR A 328 7.89 14.33 7.07
N LEU A 329 8.76 14.64 8.05
CA LEU A 329 8.86 13.86 9.28
C LEU A 329 7.56 13.91 10.08
N GLN A 330 7.01 15.10 10.26
CA GLN A 330 5.72 15.28 10.92
C GLN A 330 4.61 14.46 10.23
N THR A 331 4.60 14.38 8.89
CA THR A 331 3.65 13.58 8.10
C THR A 331 3.85 12.09 8.34
N LEU A 332 5.10 11.61 8.32
CA LEU A 332 5.42 10.22 8.63
C LEU A 332 4.97 9.85 10.05
N VAL A 333 5.30 10.67 11.05
CA VAL A 333 4.87 10.45 12.44
C VAL A 333 3.35 10.38 12.52
N THR A 334 2.64 11.33 11.90
CA THR A 334 1.17 11.33 11.93
C THR A 334 0.58 10.07 11.29
N LEU A 335 1.14 9.64 10.15
CA LEU A 335 0.72 8.43 9.45
C LEU A 335 0.95 7.17 10.30
N LEU A 336 2.13 7.07 10.92
CA LEU A 336 2.45 5.96 11.81
C LEU A 336 1.58 5.98 13.08
N GLU A 337 1.34 7.14 13.68
CA GLU A 337 0.49 7.25 14.87
C GLU A 337 -0.95 6.82 14.63
N ALA A 338 -1.47 7.09 13.42
CA ALA A 338 -2.77 6.59 13.01
C ALA A 338 -2.80 5.05 12.83
N ARG A 339 -1.66 4.42 12.54
CA ARG A 339 -1.54 2.99 12.22
C ARG A 339 -1.18 2.14 13.44
N VAL A 340 -0.15 2.53 14.18
CA VAL A 340 0.44 1.74 15.27
C VAL A 340 0.29 2.40 16.65
N GLY A 341 -0.29 3.60 16.72
CA GLY A 341 -0.39 4.38 17.95
C GLY A 341 0.84 5.25 18.21
N PRO A 342 0.96 5.90 19.39
CA PRO A 342 1.89 7.00 19.59
C PRO A 342 3.36 6.61 19.36
N VAL A 343 4.03 7.29 18.43
CA VAL A 343 5.42 6.97 18.00
C VAL A 343 6.45 7.72 18.81
N ALA A 344 6.17 8.96 19.22
CA ALA A 344 7.12 9.80 19.95
C ALA A 344 7.32 9.37 21.43
N GLN A 345 6.87 8.19 21.83
CA GLN A 345 7.02 7.70 23.20
C GLN A 345 8.50 7.42 23.50
N GLY A 346 9.02 8.02 24.57
CA GLY A 346 10.41 7.83 25.01
C GLY A 346 11.39 8.88 24.49
N ILE A 347 10.96 9.79 23.60
CA ILE A 347 11.73 10.97 23.23
C ILE A 347 11.43 12.07 24.24
N ASP A 348 12.48 12.75 24.72
CA ASP A 348 12.32 13.88 25.62
C ASP A 348 11.74 15.09 24.87
N ALA A 349 10.43 15.29 25.02
CA ALA A 349 9.71 16.45 24.49
C ALA A 349 10.22 17.81 25.03
N THR A 350 11.04 17.79 26.09
CA THR A 350 11.65 19.00 26.67
C THR A 350 13.08 19.24 26.20
N GLN A 351 13.58 18.43 25.25
CA GLN A 351 14.87 18.65 24.61
C GLN A 351 14.96 20.10 24.09
N PRO A 352 15.91 20.91 24.60
CA PRO A 352 16.06 22.30 24.15
C PRO A 352 16.58 22.44 22.72
N ASP A 353 17.35 21.46 22.25
CA ASP A 353 17.93 21.43 20.91
C ASP A 353 16.96 20.74 19.94
N ASN A 354 16.39 21.53 19.02
CA ASN A 354 15.37 21.05 18.09
C ASN A 354 15.96 20.06 17.10
N ASP A 355 17.21 20.25 16.67
CA ASP A 355 17.87 19.35 15.72
C ASP A 355 18.08 17.98 16.36
N VAL A 356 18.50 17.95 17.64
CA VAL A 356 18.61 16.69 18.40
C VAL A 356 17.25 16.03 18.58
N TYR A 357 16.21 16.79 18.93
CA TYR A 357 14.85 16.24 19.07
C TYR A 357 14.34 15.64 17.75
N CYS A 358 14.48 16.39 16.65
CA CYS A 358 13.99 15.97 15.35
C CYS A 358 14.81 14.82 14.76
N ALA A 359 16.12 14.76 15.02
CA ALA A 359 16.95 13.62 14.63
C ALA A 359 16.53 12.34 15.39
N GLN A 360 16.31 12.42 16.71
CA GLN A 360 15.81 11.29 17.51
C GLN A 360 14.43 10.83 17.04
N LEU A 361 13.54 11.77 16.74
CA LEU A 361 12.21 11.46 16.22
C LEU A 361 12.27 10.85 14.81
N ALA A 362 13.15 11.36 13.94
CA ALA A 362 13.36 10.82 12.61
C ALA A 362 13.87 9.38 12.69
N GLU A 363 14.89 9.12 13.49
CA GLU A 363 15.44 7.78 13.70
C GLU A 363 14.36 6.81 14.17
N LEU A 364 13.60 7.19 15.21
CA LEU A 364 12.54 6.34 15.74
C LEU A 364 11.39 6.13 14.74
N ALA A 365 10.94 7.17 14.05
CA ALA A 365 9.86 7.09 13.07
C ALA A 365 10.27 6.24 11.86
N ILE A 366 11.49 6.44 11.34
CA ILE A 366 12.05 5.64 10.25
C ILE A 366 12.19 4.18 10.70
N GLN A 367 12.76 3.92 11.88
CA GLN A 367 12.91 2.57 12.41
C GLN A 367 11.54 1.90 12.58
N THR A 368 10.54 2.63 13.08
CA THR A 368 9.18 2.11 13.22
C THR A 368 8.57 1.78 11.86
N ALA A 369 8.66 2.69 10.89
CA ALA A 369 8.18 2.46 9.53
C ALA A 369 8.82 1.23 8.88
N GLU A 370 10.14 1.06 9.04
CA GLU A 370 10.89 -0.03 8.43
C GLU A 370 10.75 -1.37 9.17
N THR A 371 10.62 -1.35 10.49
CA THR A 371 10.35 -2.58 11.27
C THR A 371 8.93 -3.09 11.02
N GLU A 372 7.98 -2.18 10.81
CA GLU A 372 6.63 -2.55 10.38
C GLU A 372 6.57 -3.11 8.96
N VAL A 373 7.54 -2.79 8.10
CA VAL A 373 7.74 -3.49 6.82
C VAL A 373 8.23 -4.93 7.07
N GLN A 374 9.03 -5.17 8.10
CA GLN A 374 9.53 -6.51 8.45
C GLN A 374 8.48 -7.47 8.98
N LEU A 375 7.50 -6.97 9.74
CA LEU A 375 6.38 -7.80 10.21
C LEU A 375 5.47 -8.30 9.08
N GLU A 376 5.77 -7.96 7.83
CA GLU A 376 5.18 -8.56 6.63
C GLU A 376 6.23 -9.21 5.70
N GLU A 377 7.46 -8.71 5.64
CA GLU A 377 8.51 -9.23 4.73
C GLU A 377 9.35 -10.39 5.32
N ILE A 378 9.56 -10.42 6.65
CA ILE A 378 10.26 -11.53 7.37
C ILE A 378 9.27 -12.63 7.77
N THR A 379 7.99 -12.29 7.90
CA THR A 379 6.92 -13.16 8.40
C THR A 379 6.10 -13.76 7.24
N GLY A 380 6.76 -14.65 6.49
CA GLY A 380 6.12 -15.96 6.26
C GLY A 380 5.79 -16.70 7.57
N GLU A 381 6.33 -16.23 8.70
CA GLU A 381 5.86 -16.48 10.06
C GLU A 381 4.72 -15.51 10.42
N VAL A 382 3.55 -15.71 9.83
CA VAL A 382 2.35 -15.02 10.28
C VAL A 382 2.25 -15.20 11.80
N ASP A 383 1.95 -14.13 12.54
CA ASP A 383 1.59 -14.22 13.95
C ASP A 383 0.62 -15.41 14.11
N GLU A 384 1.07 -16.52 14.70
CA GLU A 384 0.26 -17.74 14.80
C GLU A 384 -1.05 -17.44 15.54
N GLU A 385 -1.11 -16.36 16.33
CA GLU A 385 -2.34 -15.89 16.98
C GLU A 385 -3.37 -15.28 16.01
N LEU A 386 -2.96 -14.87 14.81
CA LEU A 386 -3.81 -14.26 13.76
C LEU A 386 -3.95 -15.14 12.51
N LEU A 387 -3.41 -16.35 12.54
CA LEU A 387 -3.66 -17.37 11.53
C LEU A 387 -4.91 -18.17 11.82
N PHE A 388 -5.65 -18.42 10.75
CA PHE A 388 -6.79 -19.32 10.79
C PHE A 388 -6.67 -20.33 9.67
N GLU A 389 -7.39 -21.43 9.83
CA GLU A 389 -7.39 -22.53 8.91
C GLU A 389 -8.73 -22.59 8.21
N SER A 390 -8.71 -22.85 6.91
CA SER A 390 -9.90 -23.17 6.15
C SER A 390 -10.51 -24.48 6.64
N GLN A 391 -11.83 -24.48 6.79
CA GLN A 391 -12.66 -25.65 6.96
C GLN A 391 -13.41 -25.95 5.66
N ASN A 392 -12.68 -25.96 4.54
CA ASN A 392 -13.18 -26.17 3.19
C ASN A 392 -14.01 -24.99 2.64
N ALA A 393 -13.50 -23.77 2.80
CA ALA A 393 -14.18 -22.53 2.42
C ALA A 393 -14.29 -22.35 0.89
N PHE A 394 -15.43 -21.82 0.43
CA PHE A 394 -15.57 -21.35 -0.95
C PHE A 394 -14.85 -20.01 -1.11
N SER A 395 -14.02 -19.88 -2.15
CA SER A 395 -13.24 -18.68 -2.43
C SER A 395 -13.77 -17.90 -3.63
N TYR A 396 -13.68 -16.57 -3.57
CA TYR A 396 -14.19 -15.65 -4.58
C TYR A 396 -13.23 -14.48 -4.83
N LEU A 397 -13.21 -13.90 -6.03
CA LEU A 397 -12.46 -12.66 -6.31
C LEU A 397 -13.21 -11.40 -5.91
N ASP A 398 -14.51 -11.49 -5.64
CA ASP A 398 -15.31 -10.33 -5.26
C ASP A 398 -16.15 -10.59 -4.01
N VAL A 399 -16.45 -9.50 -3.30
CA VAL A 399 -17.24 -9.52 -2.07
C VAL A 399 -18.70 -9.95 -2.29
N ALA A 400 -19.22 -9.83 -3.52
CA ALA A 400 -20.56 -10.26 -3.89
C ALA A 400 -20.61 -11.75 -4.29
N ALA A 401 -19.49 -12.46 -4.19
CA ALA A 401 -19.36 -13.89 -4.46
C ALA A 401 -19.79 -14.28 -5.90
N LEU A 402 -19.43 -13.45 -6.88
CA LEU A 402 -19.77 -13.64 -8.30
C LEU A 402 -18.69 -14.42 -9.07
N GLU A 403 -17.42 -14.29 -8.67
CA GLU A 403 -16.26 -14.86 -9.36
C GLU A 403 -15.61 -15.93 -8.49
N TYR A 404 -16.13 -17.15 -8.53
CA TYR A 404 -15.67 -18.25 -7.69
C TYR A 404 -14.34 -18.85 -8.21
N MET A 405 -13.39 -19.07 -7.29
CA MET A 405 -12.03 -19.50 -7.64
C MET A 405 -11.69 -20.93 -7.24
N GLY A 406 -12.57 -21.63 -6.51
CA GLY A 406 -12.28 -22.97 -6.01
C GLY A 406 -12.63 -23.12 -4.53
N VAL A 407 -12.58 -24.37 -4.06
CA VAL A 407 -12.73 -24.66 -2.63
C VAL A 407 -11.34 -24.64 -2.02
N MET A 408 -11.12 -23.71 -1.09
CA MET A 408 -9.91 -23.64 -0.29
C MET A 408 -9.86 -24.88 0.61
N PRO A 409 -8.88 -25.79 0.44
CA PRO A 409 -8.83 -27.07 1.16
C PRO A 409 -8.85 -26.92 2.69
N PHE A 410 -9.17 -28.00 3.39
CA PHE A 410 -9.01 -28.05 4.85
C PHE A 410 -7.57 -27.76 5.27
N ASN A 411 -7.42 -27.08 6.40
CA ASN A 411 -6.15 -26.73 7.00
C ASN A 411 -5.27 -25.81 6.12
N THR A 412 -5.82 -25.26 5.04
CA THR A 412 -5.17 -24.17 4.32
C THR A 412 -5.14 -22.97 5.25
N VAL A 413 -3.93 -22.61 5.65
CA VAL A 413 -3.64 -21.49 6.53
C VAL A 413 -3.84 -20.18 5.76
N PHE A 414 -4.49 -19.22 6.39
CA PHE A 414 -4.73 -17.90 5.81
C PHE A 414 -4.73 -16.82 6.89
N ARG A 415 -4.49 -15.57 6.47
CA ARG A 415 -4.60 -14.35 7.29
C ARG A 415 -5.81 -13.51 6.84
N PRO A 416 -6.73 -13.15 7.75
CA PRO A 416 -7.84 -12.26 7.44
C PRO A 416 -7.45 -10.79 7.60
N TRP A 417 -7.94 -9.94 6.69
CA TRP A 417 -7.60 -8.51 6.67
C TRP A 417 -8.81 -7.60 6.84
N PHE A 418 -9.88 -7.87 6.10
CA PHE A 418 -11.06 -7.01 6.06
C PHE A 418 -12.33 -7.84 6.17
N ARG A 419 -13.34 -7.31 6.84
CA ARG A 419 -14.69 -7.85 6.83
C ARG A 419 -15.61 -7.03 5.93
N ASN A 420 -16.61 -7.70 5.36
CA ASN A 420 -17.68 -7.03 4.65
C ASN A 420 -18.62 -6.28 5.62
N PHE A 421 -19.34 -5.29 5.10
CA PHE A 421 -20.30 -4.48 5.85
C PHE A 421 -21.60 -5.26 6.15
N GLN A 422 -22.36 -4.82 7.17
CA GLN A 422 -23.66 -5.38 7.60
C GLN A 422 -23.63 -6.81 8.19
N GLU A 423 -24.64 -7.63 7.87
CA GLU A 423 -24.85 -9.01 8.34
C GLU A 423 -24.09 -10.06 7.51
N SER A 424 -23.18 -9.63 6.63
CA SER A 424 -22.37 -10.55 5.82
C SER A 424 -21.21 -11.13 6.64
N ASN A 425 -20.98 -12.44 6.52
CA ASN A 425 -19.82 -13.14 7.11
C ASN A 425 -18.63 -13.22 6.14
N MET A 426 -18.68 -12.51 5.01
CA MET A 426 -17.58 -12.49 4.04
C MET A 426 -16.41 -11.67 4.59
N MET A 427 -15.21 -12.18 4.38
CA MET A 427 -13.94 -11.52 4.69
C MET A 427 -12.96 -11.68 3.54
N PHE A 428 -12.11 -10.68 3.37
CA PHE A 428 -10.93 -10.75 2.51
C PHE A 428 -9.78 -11.39 3.28
N VAL A 429 -9.16 -12.40 2.67
CA VAL A 429 -8.07 -13.17 3.26
C VAL A 429 -6.92 -13.34 2.27
N THR A 430 -5.72 -13.53 2.78
CA THR A 430 -4.54 -13.88 1.98
C THR A 430 -3.88 -15.14 2.54
N GLY A 431 -3.20 -15.87 1.68
CA GLY A 431 -2.33 -17.00 2.06
C GLY A 431 -1.40 -17.35 0.91
N ASP A 432 -0.78 -18.52 0.97
CA ASP A 432 0.20 -18.96 -0.02
C ASP A 432 -0.42 -19.03 -1.42
N ASP A 433 0.00 -18.11 -2.30
CA ASP A 433 -0.46 -17.96 -3.69
C ASP A 433 -1.95 -17.61 -3.86
N PHE A 434 -2.59 -16.94 -2.89
CA PHE A 434 -3.96 -16.42 -3.08
C PHE A 434 -4.29 -15.18 -2.24
N ALA A 435 -5.21 -14.39 -2.77
CA ALA A 435 -5.88 -13.27 -2.11
C ALA A 435 -7.36 -13.24 -2.53
N VAL A 436 -8.26 -13.72 -1.67
CA VAL A 436 -9.65 -14.03 -2.03
C VAL A 436 -10.62 -13.64 -0.92
N PHE A 437 -11.90 -13.57 -1.26
CA PHE A 437 -12.99 -13.48 -0.31
C PHE A 437 -13.47 -14.88 0.08
N ILE A 438 -13.63 -15.12 1.38
CA ILE A 438 -14.23 -16.35 1.94
C ILE A 438 -15.25 -16.01 3.03
N ASP A 439 -16.18 -16.92 3.31
CA ASP A 439 -17.12 -16.80 4.43
C ASP A 439 -16.50 -17.38 5.71
N ARG A 440 -16.45 -16.57 6.78
CA ARG A 440 -15.91 -16.93 8.10
C ARG A 440 -16.44 -18.25 8.64
N ARG A 441 -17.68 -18.63 8.33
CA ARG A 441 -18.31 -19.84 8.89
C ARG A 441 -17.62 -21.13 8.44
N TRP A 442 -16.83 -21.08 7.38
CA TRP A 442 -16.06 -22.21 6.87
C TRP A 442 -14.58 -22.11 7.25
N THR A 443 -14.27 -21.55 8.42
CA THR A 443 -12.90 -21.40 8.91
C THR A 443 -12.83 -21.63 10.42
N THR A 444 -11.62 -21.72 10.96
CA THR A 444 -11.40 -21.78 12.42
C THR A 444 -11.55 -20.43 13.11
N MET A 445 -11.84 -19.35 12.38
CA MET A 445 -11.89 -17.99 12.93
C MET A 445 -13.09 -17.73 13.85
N PRO A 446 -12.88 -17.37 15.13
CA PRO A 446 -13.94 -16.98 16.04
C PRO A 446 -14.68 -15.72 15.57
N GLU A 447 -15.97 -15.61 15.93
CA GLU A 447 -16.78 -14.46 15.53
C GLU A 447 -16.29 -13.14 16.13
N GLU A 448 -15.77 -13.19 17.36
CA GLU A 448 -15.20 -12.04 18.05
C GLU A 448 -14.01 -11.46 17.28
N SER A 449 -13.06 -12.30 16.89
CA SER A 449 -11.91 -11.92 16.05
C SER A 449 -12.37 -11.34 14.71
N PHE A 450 -13.39 -11.93 14.07
CA PHE A 450 -13.91 -11.40 12.80
C PHE A 450 -14.53 -10.01 12.96
N ARG A 451 -15.24 -9.74 14.06
CA ARG A 451 -15.87 -8.43 14.31
C ARG A 451 -14.83 -7.33 14.60
N LEU A 452 -13.62 -7.71 15.02
CA LEU A 452 -12.50 -6.80 15.21
C LEU A 452 -11.80 -6.42 13.89
N LEU A 453 -12.06 -7.15 12.79
CA LEU A 453 -11.51 -6.80 11.49
C LEU A 453 -12.02 -5.42 11.02
N PRO A 454 -11.16 -4.60 10.41
CA PRO A 454 -11.58 -3.39 9.71
C PRO A 454 -12.61 -3.68 8.61
N ASN A 455 -13.52 -2.72 8.36
CA ASN A 455 -14.51 -2.84 7.29
C ASN A 455 -13.88 -2.59 5.90
N LEU A 456 -14.48 -3.19 4.87
CA LEU A 456 -14.12 -3.01 3.46
C LEU A 456 -14.55 -1.65 2.87
N GLU A 457 -15.21 -0.78 3.64
CA GLU A 457 -15.73 0.49 3.13
C GLU A 457 -14.60 1.44 2.67
N GLY A 458 -14.69 1.93 1.44
CA GLY A 458 -13.64 2.77 0.84
C GLY A 458 -12.38 2.00 0.38
N ARG A 459 -12.29 0.69 0.59
CA ARG A 459 -11.14 -0.14 0.21
C ARG A 459 -11.49 -1.10 -0.94
N ARG A 460 -10.54 -1.30 -1.87
CA ARG A 460 -10.66 -2.27 -2.97
C ARG A 460 -9.42 -3.17 -2.99
N PRO A 461 -9.36 -4.21 -2.13
CA PRO A 461 -8.21 -5.08 -2.09
C PRO A 461 -8.02 -5.82 -3.42
N ARG A 462 -6.76 -6.00 -3.83
CA ARG A 462 -6.42 -6.76 -5.03
C ARG A 462 -6.65 -8.24 -4.78
N THR A 463 -7.41 -8.88 -5.65
CA THR A 463 -7.78 -10.30 -5.52
C THR A 463 -7.15 -11.13 -6.62
N PHE A 464 -6.64 -12.31 -6.27
CA PHE A 464 -6.08 -13.30 -7.19
C PHE A 464 -6.12 -14.69 -6.54
N CYS A 465 -5.96 -15.75 -7.34
CA CYS A 465 -5.90 -17.12 -6.83
C CYS A 465 -5.06 -17.96 -7.78
N ASP A 466 -3.79 -18.14 -7.44
CA ASP A 466 -2.81 -18.91 -8.20
C ASP A 466 -2.42 -20.22 -7.49
N ALA A 467 -2.91 -20.44 -6.27
CA ALA A 467 -2.72 -21.66 -5.51
C ALA A 467 -3.22 -22.89 -6.28
N ALA A 468 -2.62 -24.06 -6.01
CA ALA A 468 -2.88 -25.30 -6.77
C ALA A 468 -4.34 -25.80 -6.71
N TRP A 469 -5.14 -25.31 -5.76
CA TRP A 469 -6.57 -25.62 -5.62
C TRP A 469 -7.48 -24.62 -6.35
N CYS A 470 -6.91 -23.52 -6.86
CA CYS A 470 -7.61 -22.53 -7.66
C CYS A 470 -7.98 -23.14 -9.02
N ASN A 471 -9.24 -23.03 -9.42
CA ASN A 471 -9.77 -23.59 -10.66
C ASN A 471 -9.99 -22.51 -11.74
N GLY A 472 -9.51 -21.28 -11.49
CA GLY A 472 -9.85 -20.08 -12.26
C GLY A 472 -11.27 -19.59 -11.96
N PRO A 473 -11.68 -18.42 -12.49
CA PRO A 473 -13.04 -17.92 -12.31
C PRO A 473 -14.03 -18.88 -12.97
N GLN A 474 -14.74 -19.62 -12.14
CA GLN A 474 -15.73 -20.63 -12.50
C GLN A 474 -17.05 -20.33 -11.77
N PRO A 475 -18.20 -20.87 -12.21
CA PRO A 475 -19.39 -20.91 -11.37
C PRO A 475 -19.12 -21.63 -10.04
N THR A 476 -19.73 -21.16 -8.95
CA THR A 476 -19.75 -21.90 -7.69
C THR A 476 -20.38 -23.28 -7.91
N PRO A 477 -19.72 -24.39 -7.52
CA PRO A 477 -20.24 -25.74 -7.67
C PRO A 477 -21.60 -25.82 -6.98
N THR A 478 -22.65 -26.06 -7.77
CA THR A 478 -23.92 -26.44 -7.20
C THR A 478 -23.74 -27.86 -6.64
N PRO A 479 -24.15 -28.17 -5.39
CA PRO A 479 -24.05 -29.53 -4.86
C PRO A 479 -24.98 -30.45 -5.64
N THR A 480 -24.50 -30.97 -6.76
CA THR A 480 -25.19 -31.97 -7.58
C THR A 480 -24.18 -33.04 -7.93
N GLY A 481 -24.07 -34.09 -7.11
CA GLY A 481 -23.34 -35.30 -7.49
C GLY A 481 -22.61 -36.03 -6.36
N SER A 482 -23.37 -36.85 -5.64
CA SER A 482 -22.99 -38.12 -5.01
C SER A 482 -21.50 -38.50 -4.97
N GLY A 483 -20.88 -38.30 -3.81
CA GLY A 483 -19.65 -38.98 -3.39
C GLY A 483 -19.69 -39.32 -1.90
N PRO A 484 -19.22 -40.51 -1.46
CA PRO A 484 -19.29 -40.94 -0.06
C PRO A 484 -18.48 -40.07 0.93
N ILE A 485 -17.64 -39.15 0.44
CA ILE A 485 -16.92 -38.16 1.26
C ILE A 485 -17.84 -36.99 1.69
N ILE A 486 -18.90 -36.67 0.92
CA ILE A 486 -19.86 -35.60 1.27
C ILE A 486 -20.76 -36.00 2.45
N ALA A 487 -20.99 -37.30 2.66
CA ALA A 487 -21.72 -37.79 3.84
C ALA A 487 -21.01 -37.48 5.18
N LEU A 488 -19.69 -37.21 5.15
CA LEU A 488 -18.95 -36.72 6.33
C LEU A 488 -19.10 -35.20 6.52
N PHE A 489 -19.27 -34.43 5.42
CA PHE A 489 -19.50 -32.98 5.46
C PHE A 489 -20.90 -32.63 6.02
N GLU A 490 -21.92 -33.43 5.71
CA GLU A 490 -23.30 -33.19 6.16
C GLU A 490 -23.54 -33.46 7.66
N ALA A 491 -22.65 -34.20 8.33
CA ALA A 491 -22.73 -34.44 9.78
C ALA A 491 -22.24 -33.25 10.63
N ALA A 492 -21.55 -32.26 10.03
CA ALA A 492 -20.87 -31.18 10.72
C ALA A 492 -21.57 -29.80 10.60
N THR A 493 -22.60 -29.66 9.78
CA THR A 493 -23.35 -28.39 9.67
C THR A 493 -24.41 -28.26 10.77
N PRO A 494 -24.31 -27.30 11.71
CA PRO A 494 -25.34 -27.09 12.72
C PRO A 494 -26.65 -26.58 12.08
N VAL A 495 -27.78 -26.98 12.68
CA VAL A 495 -29.13 -26.57 12.27
C VAL A 495 -29.25 -25.04 12.33
N ALA A 496 -29.75 -24.43 11.25
CA ALA A 496 -29.91 -22.99 11.14
C ALA A 496 -30.74 -22.40 12.30
N THR A 497 -30.13 -21.55 13.12
CA THR A 497 -30.80 -20.74 14.13
C THR A 497 -30.94 -19.29 13.64
N SER A 498 -31.95 -19.03 12.82
CA SER A 498 -32.84 -17.86 12.97
C SER A 498 -34.00 -17.95 11.96
N GLU A 499 -35.22 -17.76 12.45
CA GLU A 499 -36.43 -17.74 11.63
C GLU A 499 -36.49 -16.43 10.83
N ALA A 500 -36.26 -16.49 9.51
CA ALA A 500 -36.73 -15.43 8.62
C ALA A 500 -38.26 -15.36 8.72
N VAL A 501 -38.80 -14.18 9.06
CA VAL A 501 -40.25 -13.92 9.10
C VAL A 501 -40.78 -13.99 7.66
N PRO A 502 -41.63 -14.98 7.31
CA PRO A 502 -42.04 -15.17 5.93
C PRO A 502 -43.08 -14.13 5.51
N ILE A 503 -42.86 -13.47 4.36
CA ILE A 503 -43.89 -12.68 3.67
C ILE A 503 -44.59 -13.62 2.68
N GLY A 504 -45.54 -14.44 3.16
CA GLY A 504 -46.29 -15.36 2.31
C GLY A 504 -47.10 -16.43 3.05
N PRO A 505 -47.95 -17.20 2.34
CA PRO A 505 -48.73 -18.27 2.94
C PRO A 505 -47.82 -19.43 3.35
N VAL A 506 -47.50 -19.53 4.64
CA VAL A 506 -46.72 -20.66 5.17
C VAL A 506 -47.58 -21.93 5.13
N PRO A 507 -47.11 -23.01 4.47
CA PRO A 507 -47.83 -24.27 4.48
C PRO A 507 -47.95 -24.85 5.89
N VAL A 508 -49.18 -25.14 6.32
CA VAL A 508 -49.46 -25.84 7.58
C VAL A 508 -49.34 -27.35 7.40
N ASN A 509 -48.87 -28.05 8.44
CA ASN A 509 -48.68 -29.51 8.46
C ASN A 509 -47.62 -30.06 7.49
N LYS A 510 -46.61 -29.25 7.14
CA LYS A 510 -45.46 -29.67 6.32
C LYS A 510 -44.15 -29.46 7.06
N THR A 511 -43.16 -30.29 6.77
CA THR A 511 -41.82 -30.18 7.37
C THR A 511 -41.02 -29.12 6.61
N LEU A 512 -40.47 -28.15 7.35
CA LEU A 512 -39.53 -27.17 6.81
C LEU A 512 -38.18 -27.85 6.53
N VAL A 513 -37.63 -27.63 5.35
CA VAL A 513 -36.28 -28.04 4.94
C VAL A 513 -35.55 -26.84 4.31
N THR A 514 -34.24 -26.96 4.09
CA THR A 514 -33.42 -25.89 3.50
C THR A 514 -33.27 -26.06 1.99
N TRP A 515 -32.68 -25.08 1.31
CA TRP A 515 -32.41 -25.14 -0.13
C TRP A 515 -31.60 -26.39 -0.55
N ASN A 516 -30.77 -26.95 0.33
CA ASN A 516 -29.99 -28.18 0.08
C ASN A 516 -30.88 -29.39 -0.20
N ASN A 517 -32.10 -29.39 0.32
CA ASN A 517 -33.09 -30.44 0.09
C ASN A 517 -33.82 -30.26 -1.24
N ILE A 518 -33.55 -29.21 -2.02
CA ILE A 518 -34.19 -28.97 -3.31
C ILE A 518 -33.31 -29.51 -4.42
N ARG A 519 -33.87 -30.45 -5.19
CA ARG A 519 -33.24 -30.96 -6.40
C ARG A 519 -33.75 -30.19 -7.61
N VAL A 520 -32.82 -29.60 -8.37
CA VAL A 520 -33.13 -28.76 -9.53
C VAL A 520 -32.74 -29.45 -10.83
N THR A 521 -33.72 -29.66 -11.72
CA THR A 521 -33.49 -30.16 -13.08
C THR A 521 -33.75 -29.04 -14.09
N TYR A 522 -32.69 -28.53 -14.70
CA TYR A 522 -32.78 -27.43 -15.67
C TYR A 522 -33.28 -27.92 -17.03
N ILE A 523 -34.26 -27.23 -17.60
CA ILE A 523 -34.93 -27.60 -18.85
C ILE A 523 -34.58 -26.63 -19.98
N VAL A 524 -34.90 -25.34 -19.82
CA VAL A 524 -34.68 -24.31 -20.83
C VAL A 524 -34.12 -23.06 -20.18
N ASP A 525 -33.01 -22.57 -20.70
CA ASP A 525 -32.37 -21.35 -20.25
C ASP A 525 -32.88 -20.12 -21.02
N ASN A 526 -33.10 -19.00 -20.32
CA ASN A 526 -33.44 -17.71 -20.92
C ASN A 526 -32.48 -16.61 -20.41
N PRO A 527 -31.31 -16.48 -21.05
CA PRO A 527 -30.26 -15.55 -20.60
C PRO A 527 -30.69 -14.08 -20.74
N THR A 528 -31.61 -13.76 -21.66
CA THR A 528 -32.10 -12.38 -21.86
C THR A 528 -32.88 -11.85 -20.66
N THR A 529 -33.61 -12.72 -19.96
CA THR A 529 -34.40 -12.35 -18.78
C THR A 529 -33.75 -12.80 -17.47
N ARG A 530 -32.55 -13.38 -17.53
CA ARG A 530 -31.83 -14.00 -16.41
C ARG A 530 -32.69 -15.00 -15.63
N ALA A 531 -33.45 -15.82 -16.36
CA ALA A 531 -34.37 -16.78 -15.79
C ALA A 531 -34.23 -18.14 -16.47
N VAL A 532 -34.60 -19.20 -15.76
CA VAL A 532 -34.52 -20.57 -16.25
C VAL A 532 -35.75 -21.37 -15.88
N GLN A 533 -36.17 -22.22 -16.81
CA GLN A 533 -37.22 -23.19 -16.59
C GLN A 533 -36.63 -24.43 -15.92
N VAL A 534 -37.09 -24.71 -14.70
CA VAL A 534 -36.60 -25.80 -13.86
C VAL A 534 -37.75 -26.72 -13.43
N ALA A 535 -37.52 -28.02 -13.51
CA ALA A 535 -38.31 -29.02 -12.80
C ALA A 535 -37.73 -29.23 -11.40
N LEU A 536 -38.57 -29.15 -10.37
CA LEU A 536 -38.14 -29.17 -8.97
C LEU A 536 -38.68 -30.39 -8.22
N GLU A 537 -37.82 -30.98 -7.39
CA GLU A 537 -38.19 -31.96 -6.37
C GLU A 537 -37.70 -31.47 -5.00
N ILE A 538 -38.40 -31.86 -3.93
CA ILE A 538 -38.02 -31.54 -2.55
C ILE A 538 -37.81 -32.84 -1.76
N CYS A 539 -36.66 -32.96 -1.13
CA CYS A 539 -36.14 -34.20 -0.59
C CYS A 539 -36.21 -34.25 0.93
N ALA A 540 -36.34 -35.46 1.47
CA ALA A 540 -36.32 -35.67 2.91
C ALA A 540 -34.97 -35.31 3.55
N GLU A 541 -33.90 -35.51 2.78
CA GLU A 541 -32.51 -35.38 3.23
C GLU A 541 -31.69 -34.63 2.17
N PRO A 542 -30.66 -33.88 2.57
CA PRO A 542 -29.75 -33.18 1.66
C PRO A 542 -29.03 -34.08 0.65
N ALA A 543 -28.87 -35.36 0.94
CA ALA A 543 -28.34 -36.35 0.00
C ALA A 543 -29.25 -36.59 -1.23
N GLN A 544 -30.46 -36.02 -1.25
CA GLN A 544 -31.41 -36.02 -2.39
C GLN A 544 -31.76 -37.42 -2.93
N ILE A 545 -31.84 -38.42 -2.04
CA ILE A 545 -32.16 -39.81 -2.39
C ILE A 545 -33.68 -40.02 -2.49
N THR A 546 -34.43 -39.50 -1.52
CA THR A 546 -35.89 -39.66 -1.43
C THR A 546 -36.56 -38.30 -1.57
N CYS A 547 -37.11 -38.02 -2.75
CA CYS A 547 -37.70 -36.74 -3.09
C CYS A 547 -39.17 -36.86 -3.51
N GLU A 548 -39.92 -35.79 -3.29
CA GLU A 548 -41.29 -35.63 -3.78
C GLU A 548 -41.36 -34.45 -4.76
N PRO A 549 -42.27 -34.48 -5.75
CA PRO A 549 -42.43 -33.38 -6.69
C PRO A 549 -42.82 -32.08 -5.97
N VAL A 550 -42.25 -30.96 -6.41
CA VAL A 550 -42.73 -29.64 -6.00
C VAL A 550 -44.06 -29.36 -6.68
N LEU A 551 -45.07 -29.04 -5.86
CA LEU A 551 -46.42 -28.76 -6.28
C LEU A 551 -46.61 -27.27 -6.59
N ASN A 552 -46.09 -26.38 -5.75
CA ASN A 552 -46.21 -24.94 -5.89
C ASN A 552 -44.90 -24.22 -5.56
N VAL A 553 -44.68 -23.07 -6.20
CA VAL A 553 -43.65 -22.11 -5.82
C VAL A 553 -44.30 -20.74 -5.64
N TYR A 554 -44.16 -20.14 -4.47
CA TYR A 554 -44.62 -18.78 -4.18
C TYR A 554 -43.44 -17.83 -4.19
N ASP A 555 -43.54 -16.75 -4.98
CA ASP A 555 -42.54 -15.70 -5.06
C ASP A 555 -42.94 -14.56 -4.12
N GLY A 556 -42.20 -14.41 -3.02
CA GLY A 556 -42.47 -13.40 -2.00
C GLY A 556 -42.17 -11.96 -2.45
N ASN A 557 -41.35 -11.77 -3.50
CA ASN A 557 -41.10 -10.44 -4.05
C ASN A 557 -42.28 -9.96 -4.90
N ALA A 558 -42.89 -10.88 -5.65
CA ALA A 558 -44.04 -10.60 -6.51
C ALA A 558 -45.39 -10.77 -5.80
N GLY A 559 -45.42 -11.43 -4.64
CA GLY A 559 -46.64 -11.71 -3.88
C GLY A 559 -47.59 -12.69 -4.57
N ILE A 560 -47.09 -13.53 -5.48
CA ILE A 560 -47.89 -14.44 -6.31
C ILE A 560 -47.26 -15.83 -6.41
N PHE A 561 -48.09 -16.84 -6.67
CA PHE A 561 -47.62 -18.17 -7.05
C PHE A 561 -47.09 -18.15 -8.49
N LYS A 562 -45.90 -18.71 -8.70
CA LYS A 562 -45.34 -18.92 -10.04
C LYS A 562 -46.22 -19.93 -10.79
N PRO A 563 -46.62 -19.63 -12.04
CA PRO A 563 -47.42 -20.56 -12.83
C PRO A 563 -46.60 -21.80 -13.20
N ILE A 564 -47.27 -22.95 -13.27
CA ILE A 564 -46.70 -24.16 -13.87
C ILE A 564 -46.70 -23.96 -15.39
N ILE A 565 -45.52 -23.90 -15.98
CA ILE A 565 -45.35 -23.59 -17.40
C ILE A 565 -45.57 -24.84 -18.25
N GLN A 566 -45.06 -25.98 -17.78
CA GLN A 566 -45.18 -27.28 -18.42
C GLN A 566 -44.91 -28.40 -17.41
N GLN A 567 -44.99 -29.66 -17.86
CA GLN A 567 -44.54 -30.82 -17.09
C GLN A 567 -43.39 -31.53 -17.80
N PHE A 568 -42.38 -31.96 -17.03
CA PHE A 568 -41.24 -32.73 -17.52
C PHE A 568 -41.05 -33.96 -16.63
N ASN A 569 -41.16 -35.17 -17.22
CA ASN A 569 -41.11 -36.44 -16.49
C ASN A 569 -42.07 -36.53 -15.29
N GLY A 570 -43.25 -35.90 -15.39
CA GLY A 570 -44.23 -35.86 -14.30
C GLY A 570 -43.96 -34.83 -13.21
N LEU A 571 -42.89 -34.03 -13.33
CA LEU A 571 -42.57 -32.89 -12.46
C LEU A 571 -43.12 -31.59 -13.05
N ASN A 572 -43.57 -30.69 -12.19
CA ASN A 572 -43.98 -29.35 -12.59
C ASN A 572 -42.74 -28.50 -12.90
N VAL A 573 -42.80 -27.75 -14.01
CA VAL A 573 -41.74 -26.84 -14.44
C VAL A 573 -42.13 -25.40 -14.11
N PHE A 574 -41.22 -24.68 -13.46
CA PHE A 574 -41.35 -23.28 -13.07
C PHE A 574 -40.25 -22.45 -13.71
N GLU A 575 -40.52 -21.17 -13.97
CA GLU A 575 -39.48 -20.21 -14.38
C GLU A 575 -39.02 -19.40 -13.17
N LEU A 576 -37.73 -19.48 -12.87
CA LEU A 576 -37.09 -18.85 -11.73
C LEU A 576 -35.82 -18.11 -12.16
N SER A 577 -35.53 -16.99 -11.49
CA SER A 577 -34.29 -16.25 -11.68
C SER A 577 -33.09 -17.01 -11.10
N TYR A 578 -31.88 -16.72 -11.57
CA TYR A 578 -30.66 -17.28 -10.98
C TYR A 578 -30.35 -16.73 -9.58
N GLY A 579 -29.42 -17.39 -8.88
CA GLY A 579 -28.89 -17.00 -7.59
C GLY A 579 -29.61 -17.61 -6.39
N TYR A 580 -29.14 -17.24 -5.20
CA TYR A 580 -29.76 -17.60 -3.93
C TYR A 580 -30.93 -16.68 -3.64
N GLN A 581 -32.10 -17.26 -3.38
CA GLN A 581 -33.33 -16.52 -3.08
C GLN A 581 -33.85 -16.95 -1.70
N THR A 582 -34.04 -15.99 -0.81
CA THR A 582 -34.57 -16.21 0.55
C THR A 582 -36.02 -15.78 0.73
N ASN A 583 -36.63 -15.21 -0.31
CA ASN A 583 -38.01 -14.73 -0.31
C ASN A 583 -38.89 -15.57 -1.26
N VAL A 584 -38.79 -16.89 -1.15
CA VAL A 584 -39.54 -17.86 -1.95
C VAL A 584 -40.14 -18.92 -1.03
N ILE A 585 -41.26 -19.55 -1.40
CA ILE A 585 -41.73 -20.76 -0.73
C ILE A 585 -41.89 -21.86 -1.76
N VAL A 586 -41.06 -22.89 -1.65
CA VAL A 586 -41.07 -24.08 -2.51
C VAL A 586 -41.79 -25.20 -1.78
N GLU A 587 -42.92 -25.66 -2.30
CA GLU A 587 -43.85 -26.51 -1.57
C GLU A 587 -44.06 -27.86 -2.27
N GLY A 588 -43.75 -28.96 -1.58
CA GLY A 588 -44.07 -30.34 -1.96
C GLY A 588 -45.34 -30.87 -1.29
N ALA A 589 -45.56 -32.19 -1.32
CA ALA A 589 -46.72 -32.81 -0.69
C ALA A 589 -46.64 -32.80 0.85
N THR A 590 -45.46 -33.08 1.41
CA THR A 590 -45.19 -33.22 2.84
C THR A 590 -44.16 -32.23 3.36
N ARG A 591 -43.41 -31.55 2.48
CA ARG A 591 -42.32 -30.63 2.82
C ARG A 591 -42.46 -29.27 2.17
N TYR A 592 -41.76 -28.29 2.73
CA TYR A 592 -41.56 -27.00 2.09
C TYR A 592 -40.20 -26.41 2.46
N SER A 593 -39.68 -25.52 1.62
CA SER A 593 -38.47 -24.73 1.89
C SER A 593 -38.79 -23.24 1.66
N ARG A 594 -38.04 -22.37 2.34
CA ARG A 594 -38.16 -20.90 2.26
C ARG A 594 -37.06 -20.26 1.41
N ASP A 595 -36.21 -21.08 0.82
CA ASP A 595 -34.99 -20.68 0.17
C ASP A 595 -34.70 -21.59 -1.01
N ILE A 596 -34.17 -21.05 -2.10
CA ILE A 596 -33.74 -21.86 -3.24
C ILE A 596 -32.49 -21.26 -3.85
N PHE A 597 -31.64 -22.12 -4.38
CA PHE A 597 -30.51 -21.72 -5.22
C PHE A 597 -30.71 -22.24 -6.64
N ILE A 598 -30.68 -21.34 -7.62
CA ILE A 598 -30.79 -21.65 -9.04
C ILE A 598 -29.50 -21.19 -9.74
N SER A 599 -28.75 -22.12 -10.33
CA SER A 599 -27.52 -21.80 -11.05
C SER A 599 -27.79 -21.29 -12.47
N GLU A 600 -26.88 -20.46 -12.99
CA GLU A 600 -26.94 -19.93 -14.35
C GLU A 600 -26.38 -20.95 -15.38
N PRO A 601 -27.19 -21.43 -16.35
CA PRO A 601 -26.84 -22.54 -17.24
C PRO A 601 -25.69 -22.28 -18.21
N GLY A 602 -25.35 -21.02 -18.50
CA GLY A 602 -24.17 -20.65 -19.30
C GLY A 602 -22.84 -21.05 -18.66
N LEU A 603 -22.88 -21.61 -17.45
CA LEU A 603 -21.74 -22.03 -16.65
C LEU A 603 -21.75 -23.56 -16.42
N ARG A 604 -22.04 -24.35 -17.47
CA ARG A 604 -21.97 -25.82 -17.47
C ARG A 604 -20.77 -26.37 -18.21
#